data_AF-I1RWB5-F1
#
_entry.id   AF-I1RWB5-F1
#
_cell.length_a   1.000
_cell.length_b   1.000
_cell.length_c   1.000
_cell.angle_alpha   90.00
_cell.angle_beta   90.00
_cell.angle_gamma   90.00
#
_symmetry.space_group_name_H-M   'P 1'
#
loop_
_entity.id
_entity.type
_entity.pdbx_description
1 polymer ?
#
loop_
_entity_poly.entity_id
_entity_poly.type
_entity_poly.pdbx_seq_one_letter_code
_entity_poly.pdbx_strand_id
1 'polypeptide(L)'
;MASTTGLTRSTFAKLSPHPYLLANLKPSSNDVRPARSNGRASDEVRTPTVNASSLSHANGSAVVRVGDTTVICGVRAETILTQNIPSYRAANTETELKEYDLLVPNIELATGCAPQFLPGGPPSTLAQTLSTRIYSLLHSSKIINPEDLRIWHTAPSEDFEAAEDRMEEDDAETVNENRSVVAYWVLYIDIFFISFDGNPFDAAWAATMAALRDTKLPGARFDLDREMIVCSRKESRPLSITSIPIACTAVVFTGKETDRPTDGEFWMLVDPDRLEESLCDESVTIVVDCKNGKVNILSISKHGGIALTPQFLTSEQFLGWATKRWEQFNAAITQS
;
A
#
# COMPACT_ATOMS: atom_id res chain seq x y z
N MET A 1 30.34 44.46 19.00
CA MET A 1 29.17 43.58 19.18
C MET A 1 28.22 43.85 18.02
N ALA A 2 28.33 43.05 16.94
CA ALA A 2 27.45 43.21 15.79
C ALA A 2 26.03 42.77 16.18
N SER A 3 25.07 43.66 16.03
CA SER A 3 23.64 43.35 16.16
C SER A 3 23.30 42.18 15.25
N THR A 4 22.71 41.12 15.79
CA THR A 4 22.12 40.02 15.01
C THR A 4 20.87 40.54 14.29
N THR A 5 21.06 41.35 13.26
CA THR A 5 20.02 41.82 12.33
C THR A 5 19.72 40.70 11.35
N GLY A 6 19.11 39.63 11.85
CA GLY A 6 18.71 38.47 11.07
C GLY A 6 17.40 37.90 11.56
N LEU A 7 16.60 37.38 10.64
CA LEU A 7 15.42 36.59 10.99
C LEU A 7 15.85 35.35 11.77
N THR A 8 15.05 34.94 12.76
CA THR A 8 15.28 33.64 13.40
C THR A 8 15.08 32.51 12.38
N ARG A 9 15.74 31.37 12.55
CA ARG A 9 15.61 30.23 11.62
C ARG A 9 14.16 29.81 11.40
N SER A 10 13.35 29.78 12.46
CA SER A 10 11.94 29.40 12.38
C SER A 10 11.08 30.45 11.66
N THR A 11 11.38 31.73 11.81
CA THR A 11 10.71 32.81 11.07
C THR A 11 11.10 32.79 9.59
N PHE A 12 12.39 32.59 9.28
CA PHE A 12 12.88 32.52 7.91
C PHE A 12 12.32 31.31 7.16
N ALA A 13 12.25 30.14 7.81
CA ALA A 13 11.62 28.94 7.25
C ALA A 13 10.15 29.16 6.86
N LYS A 14 9.41 29.99 7.59
CA LYS A 14 8.01 30.31 7.30
C LYS A 14 7.85 31.39 6.23
N LEU A 15 8.71 32.39 6.21
CA LEU A 15 8.65 33.52 5.27
C LEU A 15 9.18 33.15 3.88
N SER A 16 10.21 32.31 3.81
CA SER A 16 10.89 31.96 2.56
C SER A 16 11.34 30.50 2.60
N PRO A 17 10.40 29.54 2.50
CA PRO A 17 10.68 28.12 2.68
C PRO A 17 11.64 27.56 1.61
N HIS A 18 11.53 28.00 0.36
CA HIS A 18 12.40 27.55 -0.74
C HIS A 18 13.87 27.99 -0.52
N PRO A 19 14.19 29.30 -0.33
CA PRO A 19 15.54 29.73 0.04
C PRO A 19 16.08 29.10 1.32
N TYR A 20 15.21 28.83 2.31
CA TYR A 20 15.59 28.18 3.56
C TYR A 20 16.07 26.75 3.33
N LEU A 21 15.33 25.95 2.56
CA LEU A 21 15.72 24.58 2.23
C LEU A 21 17.02 24.57 1.40
N LEU A 22 17.13 25.45 0.41
CA LEU A 22 18.35 25.59 -0.40
C LEU A 22 19.58 25.93 0.44
N ALA A 23 19.44 26.85 1.42
CA ALA A 23 20.54 27.23 2.30
C ALA A 23 21.02 26.07 3.19
N ASN A 24 20.12 25.15 3.57
CA ASN A 24 20.50 23.96 4.36
C ASN A 24 21.13 22.87 3.49
N LEU A 25 20.67 22.71 2.24
CA LEU A 25 21.22 21.76 1.27
C LEU A 25 22.56 22.22 0.67
N LYS A 26 22.79 23.54 0.60
CA LYS A 26 24.04 24.14 0.15
C LYS A 26 24.57 25.16 1.18
N PRO A 27 25.13 24.67 2.30
CA PRO A 27 25.66 25.54 3.33
C PRO A 27 26.84 26.36 2.77
N SER A 28 26.92 27.65 3.12
CA SER A 28 27.99 28.54 2.65
C SER A 28 29.37 28.21 3.24
N SER A 29 29.41 27.44 4.33
CA SER A 29 30.62 26.99 5.02
C SER A 29 30.79 25.47 4.87
N ASN A 30 31.97 25.01 4.47
CA ASN A 30 32.28 23.58 4.31
C ASN A 30 32.30 22.79 5.63
N ASP A 31 32.32 23.47 6.78
CA ASP A 31 32.30 22.83 8.11
C ASP A 31 30.93 22.28 8.49
N VAL A 32 29.87 22.72 7.82
CA VAL A 32 28.50 22.27 8.07
C VAL A 32 28.11 21.25 7.02
N ARG A 33 27.71 20.05 7.45
CA ARG A 33 27.22 19.02 6.54
C ARG A 33 25.88 19.46 5.94
N PRO A 34 25.68 19.31 4.62
CA PRO A 34 24.37 19.49 3.99
C PRO A 34 23.30 18.65 4.68
N ALA A 35 22.18 19.28 5.03
CA ALA A 35 21.06 18.63 5.69
C ALA A 35 19.74 19.26 5.20
N ARG A 36 18.66 18.51 5.36
CA ARG A 36 17.30 18.98 5.12
C ARG A 36 16.84 19.90 6.25
N SER A 37 15.67 20.52 6.08
CA SER A 37 15.01 21.36 7.10
C SER A 37 14.89 20.67 8.47
N ASN A 38 14.72 19.35 8.47
CA ASN A 38 14.57 18.46 9.64
C ASN A 38 15.90 17.85 10.13
N GLY A 39 17.04 18.18 9.52
CA GLY A 39 18.36 17.68 9.90
C GLY A 39 18.78 16.35 9.25
N ARG A 40 17.89 15.69 8.48
CA ARG A 40 18.20 14.46 7.75
C ARG A 40 19.08 14.73 6.52
N ALA A 41 19.88 13.75 6.10
CA ALA A 41 20.53 13.77 4.79
C ALA A 41 19.51 13.62 3.64
N SER A 42 19.94 13.90 2.40
CA SER A 42 19.08 13.78 1.21
C SER A 42 18.60 12.35 0.96
N ASP A 43 19.41 11.36 1.32
CA ASP A 43 19.15 9.92 1.17
C ASP A 43 18.60 9.25 2.44
N GLU A 44 18.40 10.02 3.51
CA GLU A 44 17.99 9.50 4.81
C GLU A 44 16.47 9.45 4.97
N VAL A 45 15.96 8.23 5.16
CA VAL A 45 14.53 7.91 5.29
C VAL A 45 14.10 7.78 6.74
N ARG A 46 12.84 8.11 7.06
CA ARG A 46 12.28 7.96 8.42
C ARG A 46 12.14 6.49 8.79
N THR A 47 12.65 6.07 9.95
CA THR A 47 12.49 4.67 10.41
C THR A 47 11.01 4.30 10.56
N PRO A 48 10.55 3.22 9.91
CA PRO A 48 9.19 2.76 10.04
C PRO A 48 9.01 1.94 11.33
N THR A 49 7.83 2.07 11.94
CA THR A 49 7.37 1.22 13.03
C THR A 49 6.02 0.64 12.64
N VAL A 50 5.85 -0.67 12.81
CA VAL A 50 4.66 -1.40 12.39
C VAL A 50 4.16 -2.21 13.59
N ASN A 51 2.87 -2.12 13.85
CA ASN A 51 2.19 -2.96 14.84
C ASN A 51 1.01 -3.64 14.14
N ALA A 52 1.12 -4.94 13.87
CA ALA A 52 0.04 -5.75 13.31
C ALA A 52 -1.03 -6.05 14.38
N SER A 53 -2.21 -6.54 13.98
CA SER A 53 -3.28 -6.98 14.89
C SER A 53 -3.73 -5.91 15.92
N SER A 54 -3.68 -4.63 15.55
CA SER A 54 -4.01 -3.51 16.46
C SER A 54 -5.52 -3.32 16.68
N LEU A 55 -6.37 -3.79 15.75
CA LEU A 55 -7.83 -3.69 15.83
C LEU A 55 -8.45 -5.07 16.06
N SER A 56 -9.11 -5.28 17.19
CA SER A 56 -9.65 -6.58 17.61
C SER A 56 -10.83 -7.10 16.78
N HIS A 57 -11.59 -6.20 16.14
CA HIS A 57 -12.79 -6.55 15.37
C HIS A 57 -12.54 -6.72 13.87
N ALA A 58 -11.37 -6.31 13.38
CA ALA A 58 -11.01 -6.45 11.97
C ALA A 58 -10.49 -7.87 11.69
N ASN A 59 -10.62 -8.35 10.45
CA ASN A 59 -10.06 -9.63 10.02
C ASN A 59 -8.53 -9.57 9.93
N GLY A 60 -7.99 -8.40 9.61
CA GLY A 60 -6.59 -8.06 9.72
C GLY A 60 -6.45 -6.57 9.98
N SER A 61 -5.37 -6.17 10.66
CA SER A 61 -5.13 -4.74 10.89
C SER A 61 -3.65 -4.45 11.09
N ALA A 62 -3.27 -3.20 10.84
CA ALA A 62 -1.94 -2.72 11.15
C ALA A 62 -1.95 -1.22 11.43
N VAL A 63 -1.10 -0.80 12.37
CA VAL A 63 -0.75 0.60 12.57
C VAL A 63 0.68 0.78 12.11
N VAL A 64 0.89 1.66 11.14
CA VAL A 64 2.20 2.00 10.60
C VAL A 64 2.49 3.45 10.91
N ARG A 65 3.66 3.70 11.49
CA ARG A 65 4.15 5.04 11.75
C ARG A 65 5.51 5.23 11.08
N VAL A 66 5.60 6.27 10.28
CA VAL A 66 6.79 6.67 9.52
C VAL A 66 7.13 8.11 9.94
N GLY A 67 8.03 8.25 10.92
CA GLY A 67 8.25 9.53 11.60
C GLY A 67 6.98 10.02 12.28
N ASP A 68 6.46 11.18 11.88
CA ASP A 68 5.23 11.75 12.42
C ASP A 68 3.97 11.40 11.62
N THR A 69 4.11 10.82 10.43
CA THR A 69 2.98 10.27 9.68
C THR A 69 2.55 8.94 10.32
N THR A 70 1.29 8.85 10.74
CA THR A 70 0.73 7.63 11.36
C THR A 70 -0.55 7.23 10.65
N VAL A 71 -0.61 5.98 10.23
CA VAL A 71 -1.71 5.39 9.45
C VAL A 71 -2.18 4.10 10.11
N ILE A 72 -3.49 3.94 10.22
CA ILE A 72 -4.14 2.69 10.61
C ILE A 72 -4.77 2.08 9.35
N CYS A 73 -4.53 0.80 9.11
CA CYS A 73 -5.24 0.04 8.09
C CYS A 73 -6.02 -1.08 8.76
N GLY A 74 -7.30 -1.21 8.41
CA GLY A 74 -8.16 -2.32 8.80
C GLY A 74 -8.65 -3.06 7.55
N VAL A 75 -8.62 -4.38 7.61
CA VAL A 75 -9.16 -5.26 6.57
C VAL A 75 -10.41 -5.93 7.12
N ARG A 76 -11.52 -5.75 6.41
CA ARG A 76 -12.81 -6.38 6.70
C ARG A 76 -13.20 -7.27 5.55
N ALA A 77 -13.51 -8.52 5.85
CA ALA A 77 -13.92 -9.49 4.86
C ALA A 77 -15.45 -9.65 4.87
N GLU A 78 -16.07 -9.51 3.70
CA GLU A 78 -17.50 -9.79 3.48
C GLU A 78 -17.66 -10.81 2.36
N THR A 79 -18.84 -11.44 2.24
CA THR A 79 -19.07 -12.50 1.26
C THR A 79 -20.09 -12.05 0.23
N ILE A 80 -19.81 -12.33 -1.05
CA ILE A 80 -20.75 -12.12 -2.15
C ILE A 80 -21.01 -13.45 -2.85
N LEU A 81 -22.29 -13.79 -3.07
CA LEU A 81 -22.67 -14.98 -3.82
C LEU A 81 -22.35 -14.78 -5.30
N THR A 82 -21.97 -15.84 -6.01
CA THR A 82 -21.64 -15.78 -7.45
C THR A 82 -22.81 -15.27 -8.30
N GLN A 83 -24.04 -15.56 -7.90
CA GLN A 83 -25.25 -15.05 -8.54
C GLN A 83 -25.42 -13.52 -8.47
N ASN A 84 -24.79 -12.88 -7.46
CA ASN A 84 -24.87 -11.43 -7.26
C ASN A 84 -23.69 -10.68 -7.92
N ILE A 85 -22.71 -11.39 -8.48
CA ILE A 85 -21.58 -10.79 -9.17
C ILE A 85 -22.01 -10.46 -10.61
N PRO A 86 -22.00 -9.18 -11.02
CA PRO A 86 -22.28 -8.81 -12.39
C PRO A 86 -21.29 -9.48 -13.35
N SER A 87 -21.79 -10.13 -14.40
CA SER A 87 -20.96 -10.78 -15.42
C SER A 87 -20.01 -11.88 -14.90
N TYR A 88 -20.42 -12.61 -13.86
CA TYR A 88 -19.69 -13.77 -13.35
C TYR A 88 -19.37 -14.80 -14.45
N ARG A 89 -18.11 -15.27 -14.46
CA ARG A 89 -17.60 -16.31 -15.36
C ARG A 89 -16.80 -17.33 -14.57
N ALA A 90 -17.31 -18.55 -14.46
CA ALA A 90 -16.63 -19.63 -13.76
C ALA A 90 -15.25 -19.99 -14.36
N ALA A 91 -15.05 -19.74 -15.66
CA ALA A 91 -13.77 -19.98 -16.34
C ALA A 91 -12.72 -18.89 -16.10
N ASN A 92 -13.09 -17.74 -15.53
CA ASN A 92 -12.16 -16.65 -15.30
C ASN A 92 -11.42 -16.85 -13.96
N THR A 93 -10.20 -17.36 -14.03
CA THR A 93 -9.34 -17.57 -12.85
C THR A 93 -8.19 -16.56 -12.76
N GLU A 94 -7.91 -15.81 -13.83
CA GLU A 94 -6.75 -14.91 -13.90
C GLU A 94 -7.07 -13.44 -13.56
N THR A 95 -8.25 -12.95 -13.94
CA THR A 95 -8.66 -11.55 -13.76
C THR A 95 -9.83 -11.37 -12.79
N GLU A 96 -10.30 -12.45 -12.16
CA GLU A 96 -11.45 -12.43 -11.25
C GLU A 96 -11.34 -11.41 -10.11
N LEU A 97 -10.16 -11.22 -9.51
CA LEU A 97 -9.97 -10.22 -8.45
C LEU A 97 -10.38 -8.82 -8.89
N LYS A 98 -10.04 -8.45 -10.12
CA LYS A 98 -10.30 -7.13 -10.68
C LYS A 98 -11.68 -7.04 -11.32
N GLU A 99 -12.10 -8.07 -12.05
CA GLU A 99 -13.41 -8.07 -12.72
C GLU A 99 -14.58 -8.15 -11.73
N TYR A 100 -14.39 -8.79 -10.57
CA TYR A 100 -15.41 -8.92 -9.54
C TYR A 100 -15.21 -7.92 -8.39
N ASP A 101 -14.27 -6.98 -8.51
CA ASP A 101 -13.95 -5.95 -7.50
C ASP A 101 -13.80 -6.53 -6.07
N LEU A 102 -13.06 -7.63 -5.95
CA LEU A 102 -12.92 -8.34 -4.68
C LEU A 102 -12.03 -7.61 -3.66
N LEU A 103 -11.25 -6.61 -4.10
CA LEU A 103 -10.37 -5.81 -3.25
C LEU A 103 -10.79 -4.35 -3.37
N VAL A 104 -11.32 -3.79 -2.28
CA VAL A 104 -11.86 -2.43 -2.26
C VAL A 104 -11.10 -1.60 -1.23
N PRO A 105 -10.04 -0.88 -1.63
CA PRO A 105 -9.36 0.04 -0.75
C PRO A 105 -10.10 1.37 -0.68
N ASN A 106 -10.18 1.90 0.54
CA ASN A 106 -10.74 3.19 0.86
C ASN A 106 -9.76 3.95 1.75
N ILE A 107 -9.59 5.25 1.49
CA ILE A 107 -8.69 6.11 2.26
C ILE A 107 -9.47 7.25 2.87
N GLU A 108 -9.38 7.37 4.19
CA GLU A 108 -9.98 8.43 4.97
C GLU A 108 -8.90 9.40 5.48
N LEU A 109 -8.96 10.62 4.95
CA LEU A 109 -8.11 11.74 5.39
C LEU A 109 -8.87 12.72 6.29
N ALA A 110 -10.21 12.74 6.25
CA ALA A 110 -11.05 13.65 7.02
C ALA A 110 -11.23 13.17 8.47
N THR A 111 -10.10 12.84 9.12
CA THR A 111 -9.98 12.41 10.53
C THR A 111 -9.49 13.54 11.44
N GLY A 112 -9.10 14.70 10.87
CA GLY A 112 -8.35 15.73 11.59
C GLY A 112 -6.83 15.53 11.57
N CYS A 113 -6.31 14.66 10.70
CA CYS A 113 -4.88 14.31 10.64
C CYS A 113 -3.92 15.45 10.25
N ALA A 114 -4.44 16.49 9.59
CA ALA A 114 -3.73 17.74 9.35
C ALA A 114 -4.72 18.92 9.37
N PRO A 115 -4.26 20.17 9.60
CA PRO A 115 -5.14 21.34 9.67
C PRO A 115 -6.02 21.57 8.43
N GLN A 116 -5.60 21.05 7.27
CA GLN A 116 -6.31 21.14 6.00
C GLN A 116 -7.42 20.08 5.84
N PHE A 117 -7.39 19.01 6.63
CA PHE A 117 -8.35 17.92 6.56
C PHE A 117 -9.29 17.99 7.78
N LEU A 118 -10.39 18.72 7.62
CA LEU A 118 -11.39 18.85 8.66
C LEU A 118 -12.18 17.54 8.85
N PRO A 119 -12.50 17.14 10.09
CA PRO A 119 -13.29 15.95 10.35
C PRO A 119 -14.68 15.97 9.69
N GLY A 120 -15.10 14.82 9.14
CA GLY A 120 -16.45 14.63 8.62
C GLY A 120 -16.74 15.29 7.26
N GLY A 121 -15.71 15.81 6.59
CA GLY A 121 -15.83 16.25 5.20
C GLY A 121 -15.91 15.07 4.22
N PRO A 122 -16.40 15.29 2.99
CA PRO A 122 -16.35 14.27 1.94
C PRO A 122 -14.89 13.96 1.53
N PRO A 123 -14.63 12.80 0.90
CA PRO A 123 -13.28 12.42 0.47
C PRO A 123 -12.65 13.46 -0.44
N SER A 124 -11.48 13.97 -0.04
CA SER A 124 -10.71 14.93 -0.85
C SER A 124 -10.19 14.31 -2.15
N THR A 125 -9.81 15.14 -3.12
CA THR A 125 -9.18 14.68 -4.38
C THR A 125 -7.91 13.86 -4.12
N LEU A 126 -7.14 14.24 -3.10
CA LEU A 126 -5.96 13.49 -2.68
C LEU A 126 -6.34 12.09 -2.18
N ALA A 127 -7.33 11.99 -1.30
CA ALA A 127 -7.82 10.70 -0.79
C ALA A 127 -8.29 9.79 -1.94
N GLN A 128 -9.10 10.33 -2.87
CA GLN A 128 -9.60 9.58 -4.02
C GLN A 128 -8.47 9.12 -4.95
N THR A 129 -7.49 9.99 -5.22
CA THR A 129 -6.35 9.67 -6.08
C THR A 129 -5.46 8.60 -5.45
N LEU A 130 -5.18 8.72 -4.15
CA LEU A 130 -4.43 7.71 -3.40
C LEU A 130 -5.19 6.37 -3.38
N SER A 131 -6.50 6.38 -3.17
CA SER A 131 -7.33 5.17 -3.16
C SER A 131 -7.27 4.45 -4.50
N THR A 132 -7.43 5.18 -5.61
CA THR A 132 -7.34 4.63 -6.96
C THR A 132 -5.94 4.10 -7.28
N ARG A 133 -4.88 4.77 -6.80
CA ARG A 133 -3.50 4.30 -6.96
C ARG A 133 -3.26 2.99 -6.21
N ILE A 134 -3.72 2.89 -4.97
CA ILE A 134 -3.61 1.65 -4.18
C ILE A 134 -4.43 0.53 -4.83
N TYR A 135 -5.66 0.80 -5.25
CA TYR A 135 -6.51 -0.16 -5.97
C TYR A 135 -5.79 -0.70 -7.23
N SER A 136 -5.29 0.20 -8.08
CA SER A 136 -4.59 -0.19 -9.31
C SER A 136 -3.36 -1.04 -9.01
N LEU A 137 -2.60 -0.69 -7.97
CA LEU A 137 -1.39 -1.41 -7.57
C LEU A 137 -1.70 -2.78 -6.95
N LEU A 138 -2.75 -2.91 -6.13
CA LEU A 138 -3.20 -4.20 -5.58
C LEU A 138 -3.54 -5.19 -6.71
N HIS A 139 -4.30 -4.74 -7.71
CA HIS A 139 -4.69 -5.61 -8.82
C HIS A 139 -3.55 -5.89 -9.79
N SER A 140 -2.64 -4.94 -10.04
CA SER A 140 -1.52 -5.16 -10.96
C SER A 140 -0.43 -6.05 -10.35
N SER A 141 -0.24 -6.01 -9.03
CA SER A 141 0.83 -6.73 -8.33
C SER A 141 0.53 -8.21 -8.08
N LYS A 142 -0.74 -8.64 -8.19
CA LYS A 142 -1.19 -10.03 -7.97
C LYS A 142 -0.64 -10.65 -6.67
N ILE A 143 -0.62 -9.85 -5.61
CA ILE A 143 -0.03 -10.24 -4.31
C ILE A 143 -0.87 -11.32 -3.60
N ILE A 144 -2.19 -11.24 -3.75
CA ILE A 144 -3.17 -12.12 -3.12
C ILE A 144 -3.53 -13.25 -4.06
N ASN A 145 -3.49 -14.49 -3.56
CA ASN A 145 -3.96 -15.65 -4.30
C ASN A 145 -5.50 -15.62 -4.41
N PRO A 146 -6.08 -15.61 -5.62
CA PRO A 146 -7.53 -15.57 -5.80
C PRO A 146 -8.26 -16.78 -5.20
N GLU A 147 -7.60 -17.94 -5.18
CA GLU A 147 -8.12 -19.19 -4.58
C GLU A 147 -8.50 -19.04 -3.11
N ASP A 148 -7.79 -18.20 -2.34
CA ASP A 148 -8.06 -17.99 -0.92
C ASP A 148 -9.37 -17.22 -0.69
N LEU A 149 -9.83 -16.48 -1.70
CA LEU A 149 -11.09 -15.75 -1.66
C LEU A 149 -12.27 -16.60 -2.15
N ARG A 150 -12.05 -17.76 -2.78
CA ARG A 150 -13.13 -18.61 -3.30
C ARG A 150 -13.75 -19.44 -2.19
N ILE A 151 -15.08 -19.41 -2.12
CA ILE A 151 -15.85 -20.26 -1.22
C ILE A 151 -16.46 -21.38 -2.06
N TRP A 152 -15.97 -22.59 -1.79
CA TRP A 152 -16.38 -23.79 -2.49
C TRP A 152 -17.54 -24.48 -1.78
N HIS A 153 -18.47 -25.00 -2.58
CA HIS A 153 -19.49 -25.93 -2.12
C HIS A 153 -19.35 -27.24 -2.87
N THR A 154 -19.42 -28.34 -2.14
CA THR A 154 -19.49 -29.69 -2.72
C THR A 154 -20.93 -30.15 -2.54
N ALA A 155 -21.64 -30.36 -3.65
CA ALA A 155 -22.97 -30.95 -3.59
C ALA A 155 -22.85 -32.40 -3.07
N PRO A 156 -23.68 -32.83 -2.12
CA PRO A 156 -23.74 -34.24 -1.76
C PRO A 156 -24.11 -35.05 -3.00
N SER A 157 -23.36 -36.11 -3.30
CA SER A 157 -23.71 -37.03 -4.38
C SER A 157 -25.07 -37.67 -4.08
N GLU A 158 -25.97 -37.69 -5.05
CA GLU A 158 -27.28 -38.35 -4.98
C GLU A 158 -27.16 -39.89 -5.04
N ASP A 159 -26.14 -40.48 -4.40
CA ASP A 159 -25.86 -41.94 -4.45
C ASP A 159 -26.34 -42.70 -3.21
N PHE A 160 -27.17 -42.10 -2.35
CA PHE A 160 -27.69 -42.77 -1.15
C PHE A 160 -28.92 -43.67 -1.39
N GLU A 161 -29.46 -43.75 -2.62
CA GLU A 161 -30.63 -44.61 -2.93
C GLU A 161 -30.40 -45.70 -4.00
N ALA A 162 -29.17 -45.87 -4.53
CA ALA A 162 -28.91 -46.88 -5.57
C ALA A 162 -27.82 -47.92 -5.21
N ALA A 163 -27.40 -48.00 -3.94
CA ALA A 163 -26.34 -48.90 -3.49
C ALA A 163 -26.83 -50.29 -3.01
N GLU A 164 -27.81 -50.89 -3.69
CA GLU A 164 -28.13 -52.31 -3.48
C GLU A 164 -27.96 -53.20 -4.73
N ASP A 165 -27.61 -52.69 -5.92
CA ASP A 165 -27.64 -53.55 -7.12
C ASP A 165 -26.64 -53.20 -8.25
N ARG A 166 -25.36 -52.93 -7.95
CA ARG A 166 -24.31 -52.97 -9.00
C ARG A 166 -23.04 -53.68 -8.53
N MET A 167 -22.84 -54.87 -9.09
CA MET A 167 -21.61 -55.64 -9.04
C MET A 167 -20.46 -54.91 -9.76
N GLU A 168 -19.25 -55.22 -9.28
CA GLU A 168 -17.92 -54.74 -9.66
C GLU A 168 -17.67 -54.64 -11.17
N GLU A 169 -17.09 -53.52 -11.61
CA GLU A 169 -16.06 -53.49 -12.66
C GLU A 169 -15.15 -52.26 -12.45
N ASP A 170 -13.85 -52.52 -12.41
CA ASP A 170 -12.74 -51.55 -12.38
C ASP A 170 -12.87 -50.55 -13.54
N ASP A 171 -12.85 -49.25 -13.26
CA ASP A 171 -12.20 -48.27 -14.14
C ASP A 171 -11.90 -46.96 -13.40
N ALA A 172 -10.77 -46.36 -13.81
CA ALA A 172 -10.01 -45.33 -13.15
C ALA A 172 -10.67 -43.93 -13.04
N GLU A 173 -10.25 -43.20 -11.99
CA GLU A 173 -10.24 -41.72 -11.87
C GLU A 173 -11.51 -40.93 -12.28
N THR A 174 -12.47 -40.81 -11.37
CA THR A 174 -13.44 -39.69 -11.36
C THR A 174 -13.29 -38.87 -10.08
N VAL A 175 -12.26 -38.01 -10.04
CA VAL A 175 -12.05 -37.07 -8.93
C VAL A 175 -12.58 -35.69 -9.34
N ASN A 176 -13.55 -35.16 -8.58
CA ASN A 176 -14.05 -33.76 -8.54
C ASN A 176 -15.18 -33.26 -9.47
N GLU A 177 -16.21 -34.05 -9.81
CA GLU A 177 -17.32 -33.52 -10.63
C GLU A 177 -18.35 -32.62 -9.89
N ASN A 178 -18.36 -32.57 -8.54
CA ASN A 178 -19.41 -31.86 -7.78
C ASN A 178 -18.98 -30.63 -6.99
N ARG A 179 -17.77 -30.08 -7.21
CA ARG A 179 -17.27 -28.93 -6.46
C ARG A 179 -17.37 -27.64 -7.28
N SER A 180 -18.24 -26.71 -6.87
CA SER A 180 -18.43 -25.43 -7.55
C SER A 180 -18.15 -24.25 -6.61
N VAL A 181 -17.72 -23.11 -7.20
CA VAL A 181 -17.57 -21.85 -6.47
C VAL A 181 -18.94 -21.20 -6.35
N VAL A 182 -19.40 -20.98 -5.12
CA VAL A 182 -20.73 -20.42 -4.83
C VAL A 182 -20.66 -19.00 -4.30
N ALA A 183 -19.52 -18.58 -3.77
CA ALA A 183 -19.30 -17.24 -3.28
C ALA A 183 -17.83 -16.85 -3.31
N TYR A 184 -17.59 -15.55 -3.19
CA TYR A 184 -16.27 -14.96 -3.04
C TYR A 184 -16.20 -14.11 -1.77
N TRP A 185 -15.01 -14.04 -1.18
CA TRP A 185 -14.66 -13.03 -0.20
C TRP A 185 -14.30 -11.72 -0.89
N VAL A 186 -14.94 -10.64 -0.43
CA VAL A 186 -14.62 -9.26 -0.76
C VAL A 186 -13.88 -8.66 0.44
N LEU A 187 -12.68 -8.14 0.20
CA LEU A 187 -11.86 -7.48 1.21
C LEU A 187 -12.00 -5.97 1.08
N TYR A 188 -12.66 -5.38 2.06
CA TYR A 188 -12.68 -3.93 2.27
C TYR A 188 -11.43 -3.54 3.07
N ILE A 189 -10.60 -2.68 2.49
CA ILE A 189 -9.34 -2.22 3.07
C ILE A 189 -9.52 -0.76 3.42
N ASP A 190 -9.85 -0.48 4.68
CA ASP A 190 -10.05 0.89 5.16
C ASP A 190 -8.77 1.44 5.77
N ILE A 191 -8.29 2.55 5.22
CA ILE A 191 -7.03 3.19 5.60
C ILE A 191 -7.35 4.57 6.21
N PHE A 192 -7.03 4.73 7.48
CA PHE A 192 -7.26 5.97 8.24
C PHE A 192 -5.93 6.63 8.57
N PHE A 193 -5.76 7.89 8.18
CA PHE A 193 -4.63 8.68 8.63
C PHE A 193 -4.93 9.27 10.02
N ILE A 194 -4.06 9.07 11.01
CA ILE A 194 -4.15 9.74 12.31
C ILE A 194 -3.37 11.05 12.29
N SER A 195 -2.20 11.01 11.67
CA SER A 195 -1.28 12.14 11.55
C SER A 195 -0.67 12.14 10.16
N PHE A 196 -0.62 13.31 9.53
CA PHE A 196 -0.15 13.49 8.16
C PHE A 196 1.02 14.47 8.14
N ASP A 197 2.23 13.96 7.89
CA ASP A 197 3.48 14.71 7.79
C ASP A 197 4.25 14.37 6.49
N GLY A 198 3.51 14.30 5.38
CA GLY A 198 4.07 13.98 4.06
C GLY A 198 4.30 12.49 3.79
N ASN A 199 4.60 12.19 2.54
CA ASN A 199 4.70 10.87 1.93
C ASN A 199 3.51 9.93 2.24
N PRO A 200 2.26 10.35 1.94
CA PRO A 200 1.08 9.57 2.33
C PRO A 200 0.93 8.26 1.58
N PHE A 201 1.35 8.20 0.31
CA PHE A 201 1.21 6.99 -0.50
C PHE A 201 2.03 5.83 0.07
N ASP A 202 3.30 6.07 0.41
CA ASP A 202 4.18 5.01 0.93
C ASP A 202 3.68 4.51 2.29
N ALA A 203 3.24 5.42 3.16
CA ALA A 203 2.71 5.06 4.47
C ALA A 203 1.40 4.25 4.36
N ALA A 204 0.48 4.66 3.49
CA ALA A 204 -0.78 3.94 3.25
C ALA A 204 -0.54 2.57 2.60
N TRP A 205 0.37 2.48 1.64
CA TRP A 205 0.73 1.22 1.00
C TRP A 205 1.37 0.24 1.99
N ALA A 206 2.33 0.71 2.79
CA ALA A 206 2.95 -0.11 3.82
C ALA A 206 1.94 -0.61 4.86
N ALA A 207 1.00 0.25 5.28
CA ALA A 207 -0.09 -0.14 6.19
C ALA A 207 -1.02 -1.18 5.57
N THR A 208 -1.34 -1.04 4.29
CA THR A 208 -2.15 -2.02 3.54
C THR A 208 -1.47 -3.38 3.49
N MET A 209 -0.17 -3.41 3.14
CA MET A 209 0.59 -4.67 3.09
C MET A 209 0.70 -5.35 4.46
N ALA A 210 0.95 -4.56 5.51
CA ALA A 210 1.01 -5.09 6.87
C ALA A 210 -0.35 -5.65 7.33
N ALA A 211 -1.45 -4.94 7.07
CA ALA A 211 -2.78 -5.39 7.46
C ALA A 211 -3.26 -6.62 6.65
N LEU A 212 -2.96 -6.66 5.35
CA LEU A 212 -3.25 -7.84 4.52
C LEU A 212 -2.49 -9.08 5.03
N ARG A 213 -1.22 -8.92 5.44
CA ARG A 213 -0.43 -10.03 6.00
C ARG A 213 -1.00 -10.59 7.30
N ASP A 214 -1.58 -9.71 8.11
CA ASP A 214 -2.26 -10.07 9.36
C ASP A 214 -3.65 -10.69 9.13
N THR A 215 -4.21 -10.59 7.92
CA THR A 215 -5.61 -10.94 7.64
C THR A 215 -5.88 -12.44 7.76
N LYS A 216 -6.88 -12.78 8.57
CA LYS A 216 -7.42 -14.13 8.76
C LYS A 216 -8.89 -14.18 8.39
N LEU A 217 -9.21 -15.01 7.42
CA LEU A 217 -10.58 -15.23 6.96
C LEU A 217 -11.24 -16.35 7.78
N PRO A 218 -12.46 -16.15 8.28
CA PRO A 218 -13.18 -17.22 8.96
C PRO A 218 -13.62 -18.28 7.95
N GLY A 219 -13.79 -19.51 8.41
CA GLY A 219 -14.27 -20.61 7.60
C GLY A 219 -15.69 -20.33 7.15
N ALA A 220 -15.89 -20.28 5.84
CA ALA A 220 -17.19 -20.08 5.22
C ALA A 220 -17.72 -21.41 4.68
N ARG A 221 -18.98 -21.71 4.97
CA ARG A 221 -19.74 -22.79 4.34
C ARG A 221 -21.01 -22.23 3.71
N PHE A 222 -21.40 -22.80 2.58
CA PHE A 222 -22.69 -22.49 1.99
C PHE A 222 -23.79 -23.32 2.65
N ASP A 223 -24.87 -22.65 3.03
CA ASP A 223 -26.05 -23.25 3.63
C ASP A 223 -27.16 -23.27 2.57
N LEU A 224 -27.50 -24.46 2.07
CA LEU A 224 -28.46 -24.64 0.98
C LEU A 224 -29.86 -24.18 1.36
N ASP A 225 -30.29 -24.44 2.60
CA ASP A 225 -31.66 -24.14 3.05
C ASP A 225 -31.94 -22.64 3.11
N ARG A 226 -30.89 -21.85 3.34
CA ARG A 226 -30.98 -20.39 3.50
C ARG A 226 -30.37 -19.62 2.33
N GLU A 227 -29.79 -20.32 1.36
CA GLU A 227 -29.06 -19.77 0.22
C GLU A 227 -28.02 -18.70 0.62
N MET A 228 -27.34 -18.90 1.75
CA MET A 228 -26.44 -17.90 2.32
C MET A 228 -25.17 -18.51 2.90
N ILE A 229 -24.12 -17.70 3.00
CA ILE A 229 -22.84 -18.12 3.55
C ILE A 229 -22.87 -18.00 5.07
N VAL A 230 -22.59 -19.10 5.75
CA VAL A 230 -22.45 -19.15 7.20
C VAL A 230 -20.98 -19.19 7.56
N CYS A 231 -20.54 -18.21 8.34
CA CYS A 231 -19.14 -18.07 8.78
C CYS A 231 -18.95 -18.66 10.17
N SER A 232 -17.86 -19.41 10.36
CA SER A 232 -17.43 -19.95 11.65
C SER A 232 -16.07 -19.35 12.03
N ARG A 233 -15.97 -18.81 13.25
CA ARG A 233 -14.70 -18.31 13.81
C ARG A 233 -13.76 -19.42 14.30
N LYS A 234 -14.24 -20.66 14.40
CA LYS A 234 -13.44 -21.79 14.92
C LYS A 234 -12.32 -22.20 13.97
N GLU A 235 -12.55 -22.03 12.67
CA GLU A 235 -11.60 -22.37 11.62
C GLU A 235 -11.24 -21.08 10.90
N SER A 236 -10.11 -20.45 11.24
CA SER A 236 -9.64 -19.27 10.51
C SER A 236 -8.46 -19.64 9.63
N ARG A 237 -8.44 -19.18 8.38
CA ARG A 237 -7.33 -19.38 7.46
C ARG A 237 -6.63 -18.04 7.20
N PRO A 238 -5.32 -17.94 7.37
CA PRO A 238 -4.58 -16.74 6.98
C PRO A 238 -4.55 -16.60 5.46
N LEU A 239 -4.46 -15.36 4.97
CA LEU A 239 -4.33 -15.08 3.54
C LEU A 239 -2.92 -15.42 3.04
N SER A 240 -2.81 -16.09 1.89
CA SER A 240 -1.53 -16.43 1.28
C SER A 240 -1.00 -15.25 0.47
N ILE A 241 -0.01 -14.55 1.03
CA ILE A 241 0.65 -13.41 0.39
C ILE A 241 1.96 -13.85 -0.26
N THR A 242 2.12 -13.57 -1.55
CA THR A 242 3.30 -13.98 -2.33
C THR A 242 4.53 -13.09 -2.12
N SER A 243 4.33 -11.79 -1.86
CA SER A 243 5.38 -10.84 -1.47
C SER A 243 4.83 -9.60 -0.78
N ILE A 244 5.76 -8.84 -0.19
CA ILE A 244 5.50 -7.55 0.46
C ILE A 244 6.26 -6.48 -0.33
N PRO A 245 5.70 -5.98 -1.43
CA PRO A 245 6.31 -4.86 -2.13
C PRO A 245 6.18 -3.58 -1.34
N ILE A 246 7.22 -2.74 -1.38
CA ILE A 246 7.27 -1.48 -0.64
C ILE A 246 7.44 -0.32 -1.63
N ALA A 247 6.65 0.73 -1.43
CA ALA A 247 6.76 1.97 -2.17
C ALA A 247 7.88 2.85 -1.57
N CYS A 248 8.65 3.47 -2.44
CA CYS A 248 9.68 4.44 -2.10
C CYS A 248 9.48 5.67 -2.98
N THR A 249 9.08 6.77 -2.35
CA THR A 249 8.86 8.06 -2.99
C THR A 249 10.05 8.99 -2.76
N ALA A 250 10.47 9.67 -3.82
CA ALA A 250 11.48 10.73 -3.78
C ALA A 250 10.97 11.95 -4.55
N VAL A 251 11.42 13.13 -4.11
CA VAL A 251 11.12 14.40 -4.77
C VAL A 251 12.41 15.05 -5.26
N VAL A 252 12.29 15.87 -6.31
CA VAL A 252 13.41 16.64 -6.84
C VAL A 252 13.22 18.10 -6.49
N PHE A 253 14.18 18.62 -5.72
CA PHE A 253 14.27 20.02 -5.38
C PHE A 253 15.24 20.74 -6.32
N THR A 254 14.80 21.80 -6.98
CA THR A 254 15.62 22.60 -7.90
C THR A 254 16.20 23.83 -7.21
N GLY A 255 17.46 24.18 -7.47
CA GLY A 255 18.11 25.31 -6.82
C GLY A 255 17.63 26.71 -7.24
N LYS A 256 16.77 26.81 -8.25
CA LYS A 256 16.16 28.07 -8.69
C LYS A 256 14.65 27.93 -8.57
N GLU A 257 13.99 28.99 -8.11
CA GLU A 257 12.53 29.13 -8.00
C GLU A 257 11.84 29.30 -9.38
N THR A 258 12.56 29.06 -10.48
CA THR A 258 12.05 29.23 -11.84
C THR A 258 11.53 27.90 -12.40
N ASP A 259 10.33 27.92 -13.01
CA ASP A 259 9.57 26.81 -13.64
C ASP A 259 10.30 25.94 -14.69
N ARG A 260 11.60 26.12 -14.93
CA ARG A 260 12.36 25.40 -15.97
C ARG A 260 13.64 24.76 -15.41
N PRO A 261 13.69 23.42 -15.32
CA PRO A 261 14.87 22.68 -14.87
C PRO A 261 15.97 22.55 -15.93
N THR A 262 16.30 23.61 -16.69
CA THR A 262 17.20 23.45 -17.84
C THR A 262 18.67 23.77 -17.59
N ASP A 263 19.08 24.37 -16.46
CA ASP A 263 20.51 24.68 -16.18
C ASP A 263 20.84 24.86 -14.68
N GLY A 264 20.14 24.15 -13.78
CA GLY A 264 20.28 24.31 -12.31
C GLY A 264 20.78 23.05 -11.60
N GLU A 265 21.51 23.22 -10.49
CA GLU A 265 21.72 22.14 -9.52
C GLU A 265 20.37 21.65 -8.97
N PHE A 266 20.23 20.34 -8.82
CA PHE A 266 19.05 19.72 -8.23
C PHE A 266 19.47 18.73 -7.13
N TRP A 267 18.58 18.54 -6.15
CA TRP A 267 18.75 17.59 -5.07
C TRP A 267 17.60 16.60 -5.10
N MET A 268 17.92 15.32 -4.92
CA MET A 268 16.92 14.28 -4.74
C MET A 268 16.72 14.03 -3.26
N LEU A 269 15.49 14.20 -2.77
CA LEU A 269 15.13 13.98 -1.38
C LEU A 269 14.25 12.74 -1.31
N VAL A 270 14.75 11.68 -0.66
CA VAL A 270 13.98 10.45 -0.45
C VAL A 270 13.10 10.61 0.78
N ASP A 271 11.88 10.05 0.73
CA ASP A 271 10.90 10.11 1.83
C ASP A 271 10.62 11.56 2.27
N PRO A 272 9.95 12.35 1.41
CA PRO A 272 9.74 13.78 1.62
C PRO A 272 8.85 14.04 2.84
N ASP A 273 9.12 15.14 3.53
CA ASP A 273 8.18 15.69 4.49
C ASP A 273 7.16 16.62 3.80
N ARG A 274 6.16 17.05 4.55
CA ARG A 274 5.07 17.89 4.02
C ARG A 274 5.58 19.21 3.41
N LEU A 275 6.66 19.78 3.97
CA LEU A 275 7.21 21.03 3.47
C LEU A 275 7.89 20.79 2.12
N GLU A 276 8.69 19.75 1.99
CA GLU A 276 9.38 19.41 0.74
C GLU A 276 8.40 19.00 -0.36
N GLU A 277 7.33 18.26 -0.05
CA GLU A 277 6.25 17.97 -1.00
C GLU A 277 5.60 19.25 -1.55
N SER A 278 5.48 20.30 -0.73
CA SER A 278 4.90 21.58 -1.16
C SER A 278 5.86 22.44 -1.98
N LEU A 279 7.16 22.18 -1.89
CA LEU A 279 8.20 22.95 -2.56
C LEU A 279 8.70 22.32 -3.87
N CYS A 280 8.44 21.03 -4.07
CA CYS A 280 8.95 20.28 -5.22
C CYS A 280 7.82 19.96 -6.20
N ASP A 281 7.99 20.35 -7.46
CA ASP A 281 7.02 20.04 -8.52
C ASP A 281 7.23 18.67 -9.18
N GLU A 282 8.38 18.04 -8.93
CA GLU A 282 8.75 16.75 -9.48
C GLU A 282 8.85 15.69 -8.38
N SER A 283 8.08 14.61 -8.53
CA SER A 283 8.10 13.46 -7.63
C SER A 283 8.13 12.14 -8.40
N VAL A 284 8.80 11.15 -7.83
CA VAL A 284 8.83 9.78 -8.34
C VAL A 284 8.55 8.80 -7.23
N THR A 285 7.65 7.86 -7.49
CA THR A 285 7.38 6.73 -6.62
C THR A 285 7.78 5.46 -7.36
N ILE A 286 8.64 4.64 -6.74
CA ILE A 286 8.95 3.29 -7.23
C ILE A 286 8.48 2.27 -6.21
N VAL A 287 7.79 1.24 -6.68
CA VAL A 287 7.36 0.11 -5.87
C VAL A 287 8.28 -1.06 -6.18
N VAL A 288 9.03 -1.50 -5.17
CA VAL A 288 10.02 -2.58 -5.29
C VAL A 288 9.62 -3.80 -4.46
N ASP A 289 9.91 -4.96 -5.00
CA ASP A 289 9.81 -6.25 -4.33
C ASP A 289 11.17 -6.95 -4.42
N CYS A 290 11.82 -7.16 -3.29
CA CYS A 290 13.12 -7.82 -3.26
C CYS A 290 12.94 -9.31 -2.93
N LYS A 291 13.00 -10.18 -3.95
CA LYS A 291 12.97 -11.63 -3.78
C LYS A 291 14.34 -12.23 -4.06
N ASN A 292 14.86 -13.05 -3.15
CA ASN A 292 16.11 -13.81 -3.33
C ASN A 292 17.30 -12.93 -3.77
N GLY A 293 17.42 -11.71 -3.22
CA GLY A 293 18.49 -10.77 -3.55
C GLY A 293 18.37 -10.07 -4.91
N LYS A 294 17.26 -10.28 -5.64
CA LYS A 294 16.94 -9.54 -6.87
C LYS A 294 15.85 -8.51 -6.60
N VAL A 295 16.08 -7.29 -7.07
CA VAL A 295 15.11 -6.19 -6.99
C VAL A 295 14.19 -6.28 -8.19
N ASN A 296 12.93 -6.60 -7.95
CA ASN A 296 11.88 -6.56 -8.97
C ASN A 296 11.11 -5.25 -8.82
N ILE A 297 11.02 -4.48 -9.90
CA ILE A 297 10.25 -3.24 -9.93
C ILE A 297 8.84 -3.57 -10.41
N LEU A 298 7.83 -3.29 -9.58
CA LEU A 298 6.43 -3.54 -9.91
C LEU A 298 5.78 -2.34 -10.60
N SER A 299 6.11 -1.13 -10.13
CA SER A 299 5.53 0.10 -10.66
C SER A 299 6.51 1.25 -10.51
N ILE A 300 6.55 2.11 -11.52
CA ILE A 300 7.25 3.39 -11.49
C ILE A 300 6.21 4.45 -11.88
N SER A 301 6.05 5.46 -11.03
CA SER A 301 5.14 6.56 -11.27
C SER A 301 5.89 7.88 -11.10
N LYS A 302 6.04 8.62 -12.19
CA LYS A 302 6.66 9.94 -12.21
C LYS A 302 5.56 11.00 -12.38
N HIS A 303 5.60 12.03 -11.55
CA HIS A 303 4.72 13.19 -11.66
C HIS A 303 5.55 14.46 -11.76
N GLY A 304 5.27 15.26 -12.78
CA GLY A 304 5.91 16.56 -12.99
C GLY A 304 7.37 16.49 -13.44
N GLY A 305 7.91 17.69 -13.72
CA GLY A 305 9.31 17.98 -13.99
C GLY A 305 9.96 17.30 -15.21
N ILE A 306 11.21 17.68 -15.45
CA ILE A 306 12.04 17.16 -16.55
C ILE A 306 13.40 16.62 -16.07
N ALA A 307 13.74 16.76 -14.79
CA ALA A 307 15.07 16.45 -14.28
C ALA A 307 15.32 14.93 -14.20
N LEU A 308 14.28 14.13 -13.91
CA LEU A 308 14.41 12.68 -13.82
C LEU A 308 14.37 12.03 -15.21
N THR A 309 15.55 11.72 -15.73
CA THR A 309 15.76 10.89 -16.92
C THR A 309 15.56 9.41 -16.58
N PRO A 310 15.00 8.57 -17.48
CA PRO A 310 14.82 7.14 -17.22
C PRO A 310 16.09 6.41 -16.78
N GLN A 311 17.25 6.78 -17.34
CA GLN A 311 18.56 6.21 -16.96
C GLN A 311 18.92 6.47 -15.49
N PHE A 312 18.46 7.60 -14.94
CA PHE A 312 18.71 7.98 -13.55
C PHE A 312 17.79 7.23 -12.59
N LEU A 313 16.56 6.90 -13.01
CA LEU A 313 15.63 6.08 -12.23
C LEU A 313 16.09 4.62 -12.09
N THR A 314 16.78 4.11 -13.10
CA THR A 314 17.42 2.79 -13.07
C THR A 314 18.82 2.81 -12.47
N SER A 315 19.27 3.95 -11.91
CA SER A 315 20.60 4.03 -11.30
C SER A 315 20.71 3.13 -10.08
N GLU A 316 21.89 2.52 -9.91
CA GLU A 316 22.25 1.70 -8.74
C GLU A 316 22.06 2.47 -7.42
N GLN A 317 22.23 3.79 -7.45
CA GLN A 317 22.05 4.63 -6.28
C GLN A 317 20.58 4.68 -5.84
N PHE A 318 19.66 4.94 -6.77
CA PHE A 318 18.23 5.02 -6.47
C PHE A 318 17.65 3.65 -6.06
N LEU A 319 18.03 2.61 -6.79
CA LEU A 319 17.64 1.24 -6.46
C LEU A 319 18.24 0.77 -5.14
N GLY A 320 19.47 1.18 -4.81
CA GLY A 320 20.09 0.94 -3.52
C GLY A 320 19.31 1.55 -2.35
N TRP A 321 18.80 2.78 -2.52
CA TRP A 321 17.92 3.40 -1.52
C TRP A 321 16.59 2.68 -1.39
N ALA A 322 15.94 2.34 -2.51
CA ALA A 322 14.69 1.60 -2.50
C ALA A 322 14.84 0.21 -1.85
N THR A 323 15.97 -0.46 -2.08
CA THR A 323 16.28 -1.77 -1.48
C THR A 323 16.47 -1.65 0.04
N LYS A 324 17.27 -0.69 0.49
CA LYS A 324 17.43 -0.42 1.94
C LYS A 324 16.09 -0.08 2.60
N ARG A 325 15.24 0.69 1.92
CA ARG A 325 13.90 1.04 2.39
C ARG A 325 13.00 -0.19 2.52
N TRP A 326 13.04 -1.06 1.51
CA TRP A 326 12.31 -2.33 1.53
C TRP A 326 12.76 -3.22 2.68
N GLU A 327 14.07 -3.36 2.92
CA GLU A 327 14.61 -4.17 4.02
C GLU A 327 14.13 -3.66 5.39
N GLN A 328 14.13 -2.35 5.61
CA GLN A 328 13.64 -1.74 6.86
C GLN A 328 12.16 -2.05 7.10
N PHE A 329 11.31 -1.87 6.08
CA PHE A 329 9.89 -2.17 6.21
C PHE A 329 9.62 -3.67 6.33
N ASN A 330 10.30 -4.50 5.55
CA ASN A 330 10.12 -5.93 5.60
C ASN A 330 10.54 -6.51 6.98
N ALA A 331 11.61 -5.97 7.57
CA ALA A 331 12.00 -6.28 8.94
C ALA A 331 10.91 -5.83 9.93
N ALA A 332 10.42 -4.60 9.84
CA ALA A 332 9.39 -4.08 10.73
C ALA A 332 8.07 -4.86 10.65
N ILE A 333 7.61 -5.23 9.44
CA ILE A 333 6.37 -5.99 9.21
C ILE A 333 6.53 -7.46 9.63
N THR A 334 7.73 -8.02 9.58
CA THR A 334 7.98 -9.42 9.99
C THR A 334 8.17 -9.56 11.50
N GLN A 335 8.61 -8.51 12.18
CA GLN A 335 8.82 -8.48 13.63
C GLN A 335 7.55 -8.11 14.41
N SER A 336 6.56 -7.50 13.75
CA SER A 336 5.28 -7.08 14.32
C SER A 336 4.27 -8.22 14.42
#